data_AF-A0A3D6A3Y2-F1
#
_entry.id   AF-A0A3D6A3Y2-F1
#
_cell.length_a   1.000
_cell.length_b   1.000
_cell.length_c   1.000
_cell.angle_alpha   90.00
_cell.angle_beta   90.00
_cell.angle_gamma   90.00
#
_symmetry.space_group_name_H-M   'P 1'
#
loop_
_entity.id
_entity.type
_entity.pdbx_description
1 polymer ?
#
loop_
_entity_poly.entity_id
_entity_poly.type
_entity_poly.pdbx_seq_one_letter_code
_entity_poly.pdbx_strand_id
1 'polypeptide(L)'
;FGDRVNRRLDLNQSGLVIENVEPAGWGALGGLRQGDLLLRVEKNSVDSVDGFEKIMNRLITQRKKSVVFFIRRGIHTLFLELEPDWDQEG
;
A
#
# COMPACT_ATOMS: atom_id res chain seq x y z
N PHE A 1 -5.71 -24.84 -18.80
CA PHE A 1 -6.38 -23.61 -18.32
C PHE A 1 -6.74 -23.82 -16.84
N GLY A 2 -6.17 -23.16 -15.84
CA GLY A 2 -5.14 -22.14 -15.81
C GLY A 2 -3.99 -22.63 -14.93
N ASP A 3 -2.79 -22.40 -15.46
CA ASP A 3 -1.54 -22.52 -14.75
C ASP A 3 -1.64 -21.64 -13.49
N ARG A 4 -1.98 -22.25 -12.35
CA ARG A 4 -1.92 -21.58 -11.05
C ARG A 4 -0.43 -21.50 -10.76
N VAL A 5 0.22 -20.54 -11.41
CA VAL A 5 1.55 -20.06 -11.06
C VAL A 5 1.41 -19.56 -9.64
N ASN A 6 1.63 -20.50 -8.73
CA ASN A 6 2.07 -20.30 -7.38
C ASN A 6 3.37 -19.53 -7.54
N ARG A 7 3.24 -18.21 -7.74
CA ARG A 7 4.33 -17.25 -7.70
C ARG A 7 4.83 -17.42 -6.29
N ARG A 8 5.81 -18.31 -6.13
CA ARG A 8 6.56 -18.57 -4.90
C ARG A 8 6.63 -17.21 -4.23
N LEU A 9 5.88 -17.05 -3.14
CA LEU A 9 5.94 -15.86 -2.34
C LEU A 9 7.40 -15.83 -1.92
N ASP A 10 8.20 -15.06 -2.65
CA ASP A 10 9.61 -14.95 -2.42
C ASP A 10 9.72 -14.60 -0.94
N LEU A 11 10.24 -15.54 -0.14
CA LEU A 11 10.34 -15.39 1.30
C LEU A 11 11.30 -14.23 1.68
N ASN A 12 11.90 -13.60 0.66
CA ASN A 12 12.69 -12.37 0.67
C ASN A 12 11.94 -11.15 0.09
N GLN A 13 10.61 -11.09 0.18
CA GLN A 13 9.86 -9.90 -0.27
C GLN A 13 10.21 -8.68 0.60
N SER A 14 11.04 -7.79 0.05
CA SER A 14 11.24 -6.44 0.56
C SER A 14 9.92 -5.67 0.54
N GLY A 15 9.72 -4.84 1.57
CA GLY A 15 8.52 -4.03 1.76
C GLY A 15 8.71 -3.09 2.95
N LEU A 16 7.74 -2.19 3.14
CA LEU A 16 7.75 -1.27 4.28
C LEU A 16 6.71 -1.70 5.32
N VAL A 17 7.08 -1.72 6.59
CA VAL A 17 6.13 -2.00 7.67
C VAL A 17 5.37 -0.71 7.99
N ILE A 18 4.05 -0.81 8.08
CA ILE A 18 3.20 0.29 8.52
C ILE A 18 3.29 0.39 10.05
N GLU A 19 3.98 1.41 10.55
CA GLU A 19 4.18 1.61 11.98
C GLU A 19 2.97 2.26 12.67
N ASN A 20 2.27 3.14 11.97
CA ASN A 20 1.07 3.81 12.47
C ASN A 20 0.09 4.09 11.32
N VAL A 21 -1.19 4.23 11.66
CA VAL A 21 -2.24 4.68 10.75
C VAL A 21 -3.06 5.72 11.49
N GLU A 22 -3.22 6.89 10.89
CA GLU A 22 -3.99 7.98 11.49
C GLU A 22 -5.44 7.53 11.78
N PRO A 23 -5.92 7.62 13.03
CA PRO A 23 -7.31 7.30 13.36
C PRO A 23 -8.29 8.13 12.55
N ALA A 24 -9.33 7.50 12.02
CA ALA A 24 -10.32 8.11 11.12
C ALA A 24 -9.75 8.70 9.81
N GLY A 25 -8.45 8.60 9.55
CA GLY A 25 -7.84 8.95 8.27
C GLY A 25 -8.23 7.96 7.16
N TRP A 26 -8.05 8.39 5.91
CA TRP A 26 -8.34 7.61 4.71
C TRP A 26 -7.69 6.22 4.70
N GLY A 27 -6.46 6.09 5.22
CA GLY A 27 -5.80 4.80 5.39
C GLY A 27 -6.57 3.85 6.31
N ALA A 28 -7.01 4.34 7.47
CA ALA A 28 -7.80 3.55 8.42
C ALA A 28 -9.17 3.18 7.85
N LEU A 29 -9.84 4.12 7.18
CA LEU A 29 -11.14 3.91 6.53
C LEU A 29 -11.05 2.86 5.41
N GLY A 30 -9.97 2.87 4.63
CA GLY A 30 -9.67 1.85 3.62
C GLY A 30 -9.12 0.54 4.20
N GLY A 31 -9.09 0.41 5.52
CA GLY A 31 -8.78 -0.85 6.21
C GLY A 31 -7.29 -1.13 6.39
N LEU A 32 -6.40 -0.16 6.16
CA LEU A 32 -4.98 -0.25 6.50
C LEU A 32 -4.81 -0.33 8.02
N ARG A 33 -3.82 -1.10 8.48
CA ARG A 33 -3.56 -1.30 9.92
C ARG A 33 -2.08 -1.22 10.21
N GLN A 34 -1.77 -0.83 11.43
CA GLN A 34 -0.43 -1.02 11.99
C GLN A 34 -0.01 -2.49 11.89
N GLY A 35 1.24 -2.72 11.49
CA GLY A 35 1.82 -4.05 11.29
C GLY A 35 1.57 -4.66 9.91
N ASP A 36 0.79 -4.00 9.04
CA ASP A 36 0.75 -4.39 7.63
C ASP A 36 2.12 -4.20 6.98
N LEU A 37 2.52 -5.13 6.13
CA LEU A 37 3.69 -4.96 5.28
C LEU A 37 3.24 -4.47 3.90
N LEU A 38 3.55 -3.23 3.56
CA LEU A 38 3.31 -2.65 2.25
C LEU A 38 4.30 -3.21 1.23
N LEU A 39 3.77 -3.85 0.19
CA LEU A 39 4.57 -4.46 -0.87
C LEU A 39 4.53 -3.62 -2.15
N ARG A 40 3.37 -3.04 -2.48
CA ARG A 40 3.19 -2.21 -3.68
C ARG A 40 2.18 -1.10 -3.46
N VAL A 41 2.40 0.01 -4.16
CA VAL A 41 1.41 1.08 -4.34
C VAL A 41 1.11 1.16 -5.83
N GLU A 42 -0.17 1.02 -6.18
CA GLU A 42 -0.64 0.87 -7.56
C GLU A 42 0.07 -0.31 -8.26
N LYS A 43 0.82 -0.01 -9.32
CA LYS A 43 1.60 -1.00 -10.08
C LYS A 43 3.07 -1.06 -9.65
N ASN A 44 3.51 -0.26 -8.69
CA ASN A 44 4.92 -0.07 -8.35
C ASN A 44 5.28 -0.81 -7.06
N SER A 45 6.35 -1.60 -7.07
CA SER A 45 6.91 -2.19 -5.86
C SER A 45 7.49 -1.12 -4.95
N VAL A 46 7.42 -1.37 -3.65
CA VAL A 46 7.99 -0.50 -2.62
C VAL A 46 9.03 -1.29 -1.86
N ASP A 47 10.28 -0.86 -1.93
CA ASP A 47 11.44 -1.48 -1.28
C ASP A 47 12.19 -0.53 -0.35
N SER A 48 11.81 0.75 -0.33
CA SER A 48 12.46 1.82 0.43
C SER A 48 11.48 2.97 0.70
N VAL A 49 11.72 3.71 1.79
CA VAL A 49 10.93 4.90 2.16
C VAL A 49 11.03 5.97 1.06
N ASP A 50 12.23 6.20 0.54
CA ASP A 50 12.50 7.16 -0.54
C ASP A 50 11.71 6.85 -1.82
N GLY A 51 11.58 5.56 -2.16
CA GLY A 51 10.76 5.08 -3.28
C GLY A 51 9.27 5.27 -3.04
N PHE A 52 8.81 4.99 -1.81
CA PHE A 52 7.43 5.23 -1.40
C PHE A 52 7.05 6.71 -1.52
N GLU A 53 7.87 7.62 -0.99
CA GLU A 53 7.65 9.07 -1.04
C GLU A 53 7.51 9.57 -2.48
N LYS A 54 8.39 9.13 -3.39
CA LYS A 54 8.29 9.48 -4.82
C LYS A 54 6.98 9.01 -5.45
N ILE A 55 6.51 7.82 -5.09
CA ILE A 55 5.22 7.30 -5.58
C ILE A 55 4.07 8.17 -5.05
N MET A 56 4.06 8.45 -3.74
CA MET A 56 3.00 9.24 -3.10
C MET A 56 2.96 10.68 -3.64
N ASN A 57 4.10 11.35 -3.75
CA ASN A 57 4.19 12.70 -4.31
C ASN A 57 3.61 12.78 -5.73
N ARG A 58 3.87 11.77 -6.57
CA ARG A 58 3.26 11.69 -7.90
C ARG A 58 1.74 11.54 -7.83
N LEU A 59 1.21 10.75 -6.90
CA LEU A 59 -0.23 10.54 -6.74
C LEU A 59 -0.94 11.79 -6.21
N ILE A 60 -0.29 12.53 -5.30
CA ILE A 60 -0.73 13.84 -4.81
C ILE A 60 -0.84 14.83 -5.98
N THR A 61 0.22 14.97 -6.78
CA THR A 61 0.22 15.85 -7.97
C THR A 61 -0.88 15.47 -8.97
N GLN A 62 -1.16 14.18 -9.12
CA GLN A 62 -2.22 13.68 -9.99
C GLN A 62 -3.62 13.82 -9.38
N ARG A 63 -3.73 14.15 -8.09
CA ARG A 63 -4.98 14.20 -7.31
C ARG A 63 -5.86 12.97 -7.57
N LYS A 64 -5.25 11.79 -7.52
CA LYS A 64 -5.95 10.53 -7.80
C LYS A 64 -7.10 10.32 -6.82
N LYS A 65 -8.30 10.02 -7.32
CA LYS A 65 -9.48 9.77 -6.45
C LYS A 65 -9.33 8.53 -5.57
N SER A 66 -8.63 7.52 -6.05
CA SER A 66 -8.32 6.32 -5.28
C SER A 66 -6.89 5.83 -5.53
N VAL A 67 -6.36 5.11 -4.56
CA VAL A 67 -5.03 4.50 -4.58
C VAL A 67 -5.14 3.07 -4.06
N VAL A 68 -4.59 2.11 -4.79
CA VAL A 68 -4.58 0.71 -4.37
C VAL A 68 -3.26 0.33 -3.72
N PHE A 69 -3.32 -0.13 -2.47
CA PHE A 69 -2.18 -0.71 -1.76
C PHE A 69 -2.25 -2.23 -1.84
N PHE A 70 -1.14 -2.87 -2.18
CA PHE A 70 -0.98 -4.32 -2.04
C PHE A 70 -0.13 -4.58 -0.80
N ILE A 71 -0.73 -5.26 0.18
CA ILE A 71 -0.12 -5.49 1.49
C ILE A 71 -0.06 -6.98 1.82
N ARG A 72 0.79 -7.33 2.79
CA ARG A 72 0.74 -8.59 3.53
C ARG A 72 0.32 -8.32 4.96
N ARG A 73 -0.68 -9.06 5.44
CA ARG A 73 -1.18 -9.08 6.82
C ARG A 73 -1.17 -10.51 7.34
N GLY A 74 -0.23 -10.80 8.25
CA GLY A 74 0.04 -12.16 8.68
C GLY A 74 0.40 -13.04 7.48
N ILE A 75 -0.38 -14.12 7.26
CA ILE A 75 -0.19 -15.05 6.13
C ILE A 75 -0.94 -14.64 4.85
N HIS A 76 -1.75 -13.58 4.91
CA HIS A 76 -2.60 -13.16 3.80
C HIS A 76 -2.00 -11.97 3.06
N THR A 77 -2.29 -11.88 1.78
CA THR A 77 -2.08 -10.66 0.99
C THR A 77 -3.42 -10.05 0.62
N LEU A 78 -3.52 -8.73 0.68
CA LEU A 78 -4.74 -7.98 0.46
C LEU A 78 -4.46 -6.84 -0.53
N PHE A 79 -5.47 -6.49 -1.32
CA PHE A 79 -5.53 -5.21 -2.03
C PHE A 79 -6.50 -4.31 -1.26
N LEU A 80 -6.00 -3.16 -0.82
CA LEU A 80 -6.79 -2.14 -0.16
C LEU A 80 -6.93 -0.96 -1.11
N GLU A 81 -8.15 -0.67 -1.54
CA GLU A 81 -8.45 0.59 -2.23
C GLU A 81 -8.69 1.66 -1.18
N LEU A 82 -7.89 2.71 -1.22
CA LEU A 82 -7.94 3.84 -0.34
C LEU A 82 -8.46 5.05 -1.13
N GLU A 83 -9.26 5.90 -0.51
CA GLU A 83 -9.78 7.14 -1.10
C GLU A 83 -9.17 8.33 -0.35
N PRO A 84 -8.01 8.85 -0.81
CA PRO A 84 -7.32 9.92 -0.11
C PRO A 84 -8.04 11.25 -0.29
N ASP A 85 -8.15 12.02 0.78
CA ASP A 85 -8.50 13.43 0.71
C ASP A 85 -7.20 14.25 0.72
N TRP A 86 -6.77 14.65 -0.48
CA TRP A 86 -5.49 15.34 -0.69
C TRP A 86 -5.46 16.77 -0.12
N ASP A 87 -6.63 17.32 0.22
CA ASP A 87 -6.74 18.68 0.75
C ASP A 87 -6.73 18.70 2.30
N GLN A 88 -6.81 17.53 2.95
CA GLN A 88 -6.59 17.42 4.39
C GLN A 88 -5.09 17.37 4.69
N GLU A 89 -4.40 18.48 4.41
CA GLU A 89 -3.17 18.79 5.15
C GLU A 89 -3.60 19.39 6.49
N GLY A 90 -3.59 18.57 7.54
CA GLY A 90 -3.63 19.01 8.93
C GLY A 90 -2.23 19.28 9.44
#